data_AF-A0A9D9ICW1-F1
#
_entry.id   AF-A0A9D9ICW1-F1
#
_cell.length_a   1.000
_cell.length_b   1.000
_cell.length_c   1.000
_cell.angle_alpha   90.00
_cell.angle_beta   90.00
_cell.angle_gamma   90.00
#
_symmetry.space_group_name_H-M   'P 1'
#
loop_
_entity.id
_entity.type
_entity.pdbx_description
1 polymer ?
#
loop_
_entity_poly.entity_id
_entity_poly.type
_entity_poly.pdbx_seq_one_letter_code
_entity_poly.pdbx_strand_id
1 'polypeptide(L)'
;MDRKDQKIENTWDLSALSPSGEAWEKDMKKLSKLFSKASHFKGHLGDSSDSLYEALSYYRDTSLEAERLGSWAYLMYETDGTDGGNMRRLGMYQAEAAAFSEKFSYFTPELLAIDESKLNEWMKEKRFKEF
;
A
#
# COMPACT_ATOMS: atom_id res chain seq x y z
N MET A 1 23.05 18.77 19.07
CA MET A 1 23.59 17.98 17.94
C MET A 1 22.44 17.83 16.97
N ASP A 2 22.55 18.43 15.80
CA ASP A 2 21.54 18.31 14.75
C ASP A 2 21.74 16.98 13.99
N ARG A 3 20.70 16.47 13.31
CA ARG A 3 20.76 15.28 12.43
C ARG A 3 21.99 15.30 11.51
N LYS A 4 22.27 16.47 10.92
CA LYS A 4 23.39 16.71 9.99
C LYS A 4 24.78 16.51 10.62
N ASP A 5 24.87 16.50 11.95
CA ASP A 5 26.11 16.37 12.69
C ASP A 5 26.41 14.91 13.10
N GLN A 6 25.50 13.96 12.81
CA GLN A 6 25.66 12.54 13.13
C GLN A 6 26.34 11.79 11.98
N LYS A 7 27.23 10.85 12.31
CA LYS A 7 27.84 9.99 11.30
C LYS A 7 26.81 9.07 10.66
N ILE A 8 26.91 8.89 9.34
CA ILE A 8 26.01 8.03 8.54
C ILE A 8 25.97 6.59 9.10
N GLU A 9 27.08 6.08 9.61
CA GLU A 9 27.18 4.75 10.25
C GLU A 9 26.30 4.58 11.50
N ASN A 10 25.88 5.68 12.13
CA ASN A 10 24.98 5.71 13.28
C ASN A 10 23.53 6.06 12.88
N THR A 11 23.22 6.06 11.58
CA THR A 11 21.88 6.35 11.06
C THR A 11 21.24 5.10 10.45
N TRP A 12 19.91 5.07 10.45
CA TRP A 12 19.13 4.00 9.84
C TRP A 12 19.39 3.99 8.32
N ASP A 13 19.81 2.84 7.79
CA ASP A 13 19.92 2.64 6.35
C ASP A 13 18.54 2.31 5.77
N LEU A 14 17.94 3.30 5.12
CA LEU A 14 16.64 3.17 4.48
C LEU A 14 16.75 2.85 2.98
N SER A 15 17.96 2.64 2.45
CA SER A 15 18.19 2.36 1.03
C SER A 15 17.51 1.07 0.56
N ALA A 16 17.36 0.09 1.47
CA ALA A 16 16.61 -1.14 1.24
C ALA A 16 15.10 -0.89 1.02
N LEU A 17 14.56 0.18 1.62
CA LEU A 17 13.17 0.59 1.45
C LEU A 17 13.01 1.56 0.28
N SER A 18 13.88 2.55 0.10
CA SER A 18 13.94 3.38 -1.11
C SER A 18 15.30 4.09 -1.17
N PRO A 19 15.98 4.10 -2.34
CA PRO A 19 17.34 4.60 -2.44
C PRO A 19 17.47 6.12 -2.29
N SER A 20 16.40 6.88 -2.54
CA SER A 20 16.37 8.32 -2.32
C SER A 20 14.94 8.85 -2.14
N GLY A 21 14.83 10.09 -1.67
CA GLY A 21 13.56 10.81 -1.64
C GLY A 21 12.92 10.97 -3.03
N GLU A 22 13.71 11.18 -4.09
CA GLU A 22 13.14 11.27 -5.45
C GLU A 22 12.63 9.92 -5.96
N ALA A 23 13.34 8.83 -5.64
CA ALA A 23 12.87 7.48 -5.95
C ALA A 23 11.55 7.17 -5.24
N TRP A 24 11.46 7.56 -3.96
CA TRP A 24 10.22 7.44 -3.18
C TRP A 24 9.07 8.24 -3.78
N GLU A 25 9.29 9.50 -4.19
CA GLU A 25 8.26 10.33 -4.82
C GLU A 25 7.79 9.75 -6.17
N LYS A 26 8.70 9.15 -6.94
CA LYS A 26 8.35 8.46 -8.18
C LYS A 26 7.48 7.23 -7.91
N ASP A 27 7.79 6.46 -6.88
CA ASP A 27 7.03 5.27 -6.51
C ASP A 27 5.67 5.64 -5.91
N MET A 28 5.57 6.71 -5.12
CA MET A 28 4.28 7.28 -4.68
C MET A 28 3.36 7.65 -5.85
N LYS A 29 3.90 8.24 -6.92
CA LYS A 29 3.12 8.53 -8.14
C LYS A 29 2.65 7.25 -8.85
N LYS A 30 3.40 6.15 -8.76
CA LYS A 30 2.96 4.85 -9.28
C LYS A 30 1.86 4.26 -8.39
N LEU A 31 2.03 4.32 -7.07
CA LEU A 31 1.06 3.85 -6.09
C LEU A 31 -0.30 4.52 -6.29
N SER A 32 -0.35 5.84 -6.48
CA SER A 32 -1.59 6.56 -6.75
C SER A 32 -2.32 6.08 -8.03
N LYS A 33 -1.55 5.71 -9.06
CA LYS A 33 -2.11 5.10 -10.29
C LYS A 33 -2.64 3.70 -10.03
N LEU A 34 -1.96 2.90 -9.19
CA LEU A 34 -2.46 1.60 -8.76
C LEU A 34 -3.78 1.77 -7.99
N PHE A 35 -3.83 2.67 -7.01
CA PHE A 35 -5.07 2.91 -6.26
C PHE A 35 -6.24 3.30 -7.16
N SER A 36 -5.98 4.05 -8.23
CA SER A 36 -7.03 4.44 -9.18
C SER A 36 -7.58 3.26 -10.01
N LYS A 37 -6.74 2.26 -10.33
CA LYS A 37 -7.16 1.05 -11.04
C LYS A 37 -7.99 0.09 -10.16
N ALA A 38 -7.94 0.24 -8.84
CA ALA A 38 -8.75 -0.56 -7.92
C ALA A 38 -10.26 -0.45 -8.18
N SER A 39 -10.71 0.66 -8.76
CA SER A 39 -12.11 0.85 -9.15
C SER A 39 -12.61 -0.17 -10.17
N HIS A 40 -11.71 -0.83 -10.90
CA HIS A 40 -12.05 -1.86 -11.87
C HIS A 40 -12.70 -3.11 -11.25
N PHE A 41 -12.36 -3.44 -10.00
CA PHE A 41 -12.91 -4.63 -9.31
C PHE A 41 -14.23 -4.35 -8.58
N LYS A 42 -14.65 -3.08 -8.51
CA LYS A 42 -15.86 -2.69 -7.79
C LYS A 42 -17.11 -3.24 -8.48
N GLY A 43 -17.89 -4.03 -7.75
CA GLY A 43 -19.09 -4.70 -8.24
C GLY A 43 -18.82 -6.01 -8.99
N HIS A 44 -17.55 -6.45 -9.04
CA HIS A 44 -17.12 -7.63 -9.79
C HIS A 44 -16.50 -8.73 -8.91
N LEU A 45 -16.30 -8.54 -7.60
CA LEU A 45 -15.63 -9.52 -6.73
C LEU A 45 -16.36 -10.88 -6.71
N GLY A 46 -17.69 -10.86 -6.84
CA GLY A 46 -18.53 -12.05 -6.81
C GLY A 46 -18.74 -12.75 -8.16
N ASP A 47 -18.22 -12.21 -9.26
CA ASP A 47 -18.53 -12.71 -10.61
C ASP A 47 -17.96 -14.13 -10.82
N SER A 48 -16.71 -14.36 -10.44
CA SER A 48 -16.00 -15.63 -10.61
C SER A 48 -14.85 -15.77 -9.60
N SER A 49 -14.31 -16.99 -9.46
CA SER A 49 -13.09 -17.19 -8.66
C SER A 49 -11.88 -16.46 -9.26
N ASP A 50 -11.84 -16.30 -10.59
CA ASP A 50 -10.81 -15.50 -11.27
C ASP A 50 -10.88 -14.03 -10.84
N SER A 51 -12.07 -13.43 -10.87
CA SER A 51 -12.26 -12.03 -10.47
C SER A 51 -11.87 -11.79 -9.01
N LEU A 52 -12.29 -12.68 -8.10
CA LEU A 52 -11.93 -12.60 -6.69
C LEU A 52 -10.41 -12.74 -6.49
N TYR A 53 -9.78 -13.71 -7.16
CA TYR A 53 -8.34 -13.94 -7.05
C TYR A 53 -7.54 -12.72 -7.55
N GLU A 54 -7.92 -12.17 -8.70
CA GLU A 54 -7.28 -10.98 -9.26
C GLU A 54 -7.41 -9.79 -8.32
N ALA A 55 -8.60 -9.57 -7.75
CA ALA A 55 -8.84 -8.46 -6.83
C ALA A 55 -8.07 -8.61 -5.49
N LEU A 56 -8.02 -9.81 -4.92
CA LEU A 56 -7.25 -10.10 -3.70
C LEU A 56 -5.74 -9.94 -3.93
N SER A 57 -5.24 -10.48 -5.05
CA SER A 57 -3.84 -10.32 -5.45
C SER A 57 -3.49 -8.85 -5.65
N TYR A 58 -4.37 -8.11 -6.32
CA TYR A 58 -4.21 -6.69 -6.52
C TYR A 58 -4.17 -5.91 -5.21
N TYR A 59 -5.10 -6.20 -4.30
CA TYR A 59 -5.15 -5.59 -2.98
C TYR A 59 -3.87 -5.86 -2.18
N ARG A 60 -3.42 -7.12 -2.12
CA ARG A 60 -2.19 -7.51 -1.43
C ARG A 60 -0.98 -6.79 -1.99
N ASP A 61 -0.74 -6.87 -3.29
CA ASP A 61 0.47 -6.32 -3.92
C ASP A 61 0.53 -4.80 -3.76
N THR A 62 -0.63 -4.14 -3.88
CA THR A 62 -0.71 -2.69 -3.72
C THR A 62 -0.56 -2.27 -2.25
N SER A 63 -1.10 -3.05 -1.31
CA SER A 63 -0.95 -2.77 0.13
C SER A 63 0.48 -2.95 0.60
N LEU A 64 1.20 -3.96 0.10
CA LEU A 64 2.62 -4.17 0.41
C LEU A 64 3.48 -3.00 -0.05
N GLU A 65 3.23 -2.49 -1.26
CA GLU A 65 3.93 -1.31 -1.78
C GLU A 65 3.59 -0.05 -0.98
N ALA A 66 2.32 0.12 -0.58
CA ALA A 66 1.90 1.22 0.28
C ALA A 66 2.61 1.17 1.64
N GLU A 67 2.69 0.00 2.26
CA GLU A 67 3.37 -0.21 3.54
C GLU A 67 4.87 0.08 3.45
N ARG A 68 5.54 -0.36 2.38
CA ARG A 68 6.96 -0.05 2.11
C ARG A 68 7.19 1.46 2.07
N LEU A 69 6.36 2.18 1.29
CA LEU A 69 6.48 3.62 1.11
C LEU A 69 6.11 4.40 2.38
N GLY A 70 5.09 3.94 3.11
CA GLY A 70 4.69 4.51 4.40
C GLY A 70 5.77 4.36 5.45
N SER A 71 6.34 3.16 5.56
CA SER A 71 7.44 2.86 6.48
C SER A 71 8.66 3.75 6.21
N TRP A 72 9.03 3.92 4.94
CA TRP A 72 10.12 4.83 4.56
C TRP A 72 9.83 6.28 4.97
N ALA A 73 8.63 6.79 4.68
CA ALA A 73 8.26 8.18 4.99
C ALA A 73 8.21 8.44 6.51
N TYR A 74 7.69 7.47 7.27
CA TYR A 74 7.63 7.52 8.71
C TYR A 74 9.04 7.49 9.33
N LEU A 75 9.90 6.56 8.91
CA LEU A 75 11.28 6.47 9.40
C LEU A 75 12.08 7.74 9.05
N MET A 76 11.90 8.31 7.85
CA MET A 76 12.51 9.59 7.51
C MET A 76 12.01 10.73 8.40
N TYR A 77 10.73 10.78 8.75
CA TYR A 77 10.22 11.76 9.70
C TYR A 77 10.80 11.59 11.10
N GLU A 78 10.84 10.37 11.63
CA GLU A 78 11.44 10.07 12.94
C GLU A 78 12.94 10.40 12.98
N THR A 79 13.59 10.39 11.83
CA THR A 79 15.00 10.77 11.77
C THR A 79 15.24 12.26 12.04
N ASP A 80 14.41 13.13 11.48
CA ASP A 80 14.38 14.56 11.76
C ASP A 80 12.99 15.12 11.44
N GLY A 81 12.17 15.26 12.50
CA GLY A 81 10.80 15.75 12.39
C GLY A 81 10.70 17.27 12.21
N THR A 82 11.82 17.98 12.31
CA THR A 82 11.89 19.44 12.06
C THR A 82 12.21 19.76 10.60
N ASP A 83 12.66 18.77 9.83
CA ASP A 83 12.86 18.90 8.38
C ASP A 83 11.53 19.00 7.63
N GLY A 84 11.31 20.14 6.98
CA GLY A 84 10.08 20.39 6.22
C GLY A 84 9.88 19.46 5.01
N GLY A 85 10.96 18.85 4.49
CA GLY A 85 10.88 17.85 3.43
C GLY A 85 10.32 16.53 3.93
N ASN A 86 10.81 16.05 5.07
CA ASN A 86 10.32 14.83 5.72
C ASN A 86 8.86 14.97 6.16
N MET A 87 8.50 16.09 6.79
CA MET A 87 7.12 16.37 7.19
C MET A 87 6.17 16.40 5.98
N ARG A 88 6.61 16.99 4.86
CA ARG A 88 5.84 16.98 3.60
C ARG A 88 5.62 15.57 3.06
N ARG A 89 6.65 14.72 3.03
CA ARG A 89 6.55 13.34 2.52
C ARG A 89 5.62 12.49 3.39
N LEU A 90 5.72 12.60 4.71
CA LEU A 90 4.77 11.93 5.61
C LEU A 90 3.33 12.37 5.35
N GLY A 91 3.08 13.67 5.20
CA GLY A 91 1.75 14.20 4.86
C GLY A 91 1.24 13.72 3.49
N MET A 92 2.11 13.64 2.48
CA MET A 92 1.77 13.08 1.17
C MET A 92 1.34 11.62 1.27
N TYR A 93 2.07 10.80 2.03
CA TYR A 93 1.69 9.40 2.26
C TYR A 93 0.34 9.29 2.98
N GLN A 94 0.12 10.07 4.04
CA GLN A 94 -1.14 10.05 4.79
C GLN A 94 -2.34 10.43 3.92
N ALA A 95 -2.20 11.46 3.07
CA ALA A 95 -3.25 11.85 2.14
C ALA A 95 -3.57 10.74 1.13
N GLU A 96 -2.55 10.09 0.57
CA GLU A 96 -2.74 8.99 -0.38
C GLU A 96 -3.34 7.75 0.30
N ALA A 97 -2.94 7.43 1.53
CA ALA A 97 -3.50 6.33 2.32
C ALA A 97 -4.99 6.55 2.65
N ALA A 98 -5.39 7.79 2.95
CA ALA A 98 -6.80 8.13 3.14
C ALA A 98 -7.60 7.94 1.84
N ALA A 99 -7.09 8.44 0.70
CA ALA A 99 -7.72 8.27 -0.60
C ALA A 99 -7.80 6.79 -1.02
N PHE A 100 -6.81 5.98 -0.66
CA PHE A 100 -6.84 4.53 -0.85
C PHE A 100 -7.96 3.87 -0.05
N SER A 101 -8.04 4.17 1.25
CA SER A 101 -9.09 3.62 2.12
C SER A 101 -10.49 3.96 1.60
N GLU A 102 -10.68 5.16 1.05
CA GLU A 102 -11.94 5.55 0.40
C GLU A 102 -12.21 4.68 -0.83
N LYS A 103 -11.23 4.55 -1.73
CA LYS A 103 -11.37 3.78 -2.98
C LYS A 103 -11.60 2.29 -2.73
N PHE A 104 -11.08 1.72 -1.65
CA PHE A 104 -11.27 0.32 -1.27
C PHE A 104 -12.41 0.07 -0.28
N SER A 105 -13.17 1.10 0.11
CA SER A 105 -14.30 0.96 1.03
C SER A 105 -15.38 -0.02 0.56
N TYR A 106 -15.47 -0.29 -0.75
CA TYR A 106 -16.39 -1.26 -1.33
C TYR A 106 -15.95 -2.72 -1.09
N PHE A 107 -14.66 -2.96 -0.86
CA PHE A 107 -14.06 -4.29 -0.94
C PHE A 107 -14.63 -5.24 0.12
N THR A 108 -14.61 -4.81 1.39
CA THR A 108 -15.14 -5.59 2.50
C THR A 108 -16.64 -5.89 2.37
N PRO A 109 -17.55 -4.91 2.17
CA PRO A 109 -18.98 -5.21 2.05
C PRO A 109 -19.31 -6.08 0.84
N GLU A 110 -18.59 -5.91 -0.27
CA GLU A 110 -18.83 -6.70 -1.48
C GLU A 110 -18.32 -8.15 -1.32
N LEU A 111 -17.16 -8.34 -0.67
CA LEU A 111 -16.68 -9.68 -0.30
C LEU A 111 -17.68 -10.42 0.61
N LEU A 112 -18.23 -9.71 1.60
CA LEU A 112 -19.24 -10.27 2.52
C LEU A 112 -20.59 -10.56 1.86
N ALA A 113 -20.86 -9.98 0.68
CA ALA A 113 -22.09 -10.22 -0.07
C ALA A 113 -22.00 -11.48 -0.96
N ILE A 114 -20.81 -12.06 -1.14
CA ILE A 114 -20.62 -13.31 -1.89
C ILE A 114 -21.21 -14.46 -1.08
N ASP A 115 -21.97 -15.32 -1.76
CA ASP A 115 -22.51 -16.54 -1.15
C ASP A 115 -21.39 -17.39 -0.53
N GLU A 116 -21.57 -17.75 0.74
CA GLU A 116 -20.55 -18.45 1.53
C GLU A 116 -20.20 -19.82 0.92
N SER A 117 -21.16 -20.52 0.33
CA SER A 117 -20.91 -21.83 -0.29
C SER A 117 -20.05 -21.68 -1.54
N LYS A 118 -20.30 -20.64 -2.35
CA LYS A 118 -19.49 -20.29 -3.53
C LYS A 118 -18.07 -19.90 -3.13
N LEU A 119 -17.92 -19.06 -2.10
CA LEU A 119 -16.62 -18.64 -1.58
C LEU A 119 -15.81 -19.86 -1.07
N ASN A 120 -16.45 -20.74 -0.31
CA ASN A 120 -15.82 -21.96 0.21
C ASN A 120 -15.40 -22.93 -0.90
N GLU A 121 -16.09 -22.95 -2.04
CA GLU A 121 -15.68 -23.73 -3.21
C GLU A 121 -14.40 -23.15 -3.83
N TRP A 122 -14.37 -21.83 -4.04
CA TRP A 122 -13.22 -21.14 -4.62
C TRP A 122 -11.96 -21.23 -3.76
N MET A 123 -12.11 -21.15 -2.43
CA MET A 123 -10.99 -21.28 -1.49
C MET A 123 -10.31 -22.68 -1.52
N LYS A 124 -10.93 -23.69 -2.12
CA LYS A 124 -10.30 -25.01 -2.32
C LYS A 124 -9.30 -25.01 -3.47
N GLU A 125 -9.37 -24.05 -4.39
CA GLU A 125 -8.44 -23.97 -5.50
C GLU A 125 -7.02 -23.66 -4.99
N LYS A 126 -6.00 -24.31 -5.57
CA LYS A 126 -4.61 -24.21 -5.09
C LYS A 126 -4.07 -22.78 -5.04
N ARG A 127 -4.55 -21.90 -5.94
CA ARG A 127 -4.12 -20.50 -6.02
C ARG A 127 -4.56 -19.67 -4.81
N PHE A 128 -5.63 -20.04 -4.11
CA PHE A 128 -6.07 -19.30 -2.92
C PHE A 128 -5.31 -19.69 -1.65
N LYS A 129 -4.38 -20.66 -1.69
CA LYS A 129 -3.62 -21.09 -0.49
C LYS A 129 -2.72 -20.02 0.12
N GLU A 130 -2.43 -18.96 -0.63
CA GLU A 130 -1.64 -17.82 -0.18
C GLU A 130 -2.46 -16.78 0.61
N PHE A 131 -3.79 -16.95 0.64
CA PHE A 131 -4.76 -16.13 1.38
C PHE A 131 -5.39 -16.96 2.51
#